data_AF-A0A537WI35-F1
#
_entry.id   AF-A0A537WI35-F1
#
_cell.length_a   1.000
_cell.length_b   1.000
_cell.length_c   1.000
_cell.angle_alpha   90.00
_cell.angle_beta   90.00
_cell.angle_gamma   90.00
#
_symmetry.space_group_name_H-M   'P 1'
#
loop_
_entity.id
_entity.type
_entity.pdbx_description
1 polymer ?
#
loop_
_entity_poly.entity_id
_entity_poly.type
_entity_poly.pdbx_seq_one_letter_code
_entity_poly.pdbx_strand_id
1 'polypeptide(L)'
;MIVMARSSPCKVLAVMAFIVYAPPWRPLLAQQSQAVNRGVVEIETSGSAGMSVRLVEDLANLVDDGATRRVLPVVGKGALQILVDLKYLRGIDMAILPIDVLEYAKAERLYPGIESSLTYITKLHNEEFHLLARPEIQDISQLKDRKVNVDLRGSGTSITAARLFEMLKIPVAVTNDIQEVALDKLRRGEIAGLAFVGGKPSPVFASLKRDEGIHFLAIPVNAEIAVAYTPTRLSGADYPQIIAQDKPVETIAVGNVLAVAELRQMAERSRNVANFVDIFFTGFQSLLALGHHPKWNEVNLAAELPGWRRYAPADQWLQRNMQIAKTPSPEMLRTMFSRFVDERRQAIGGAAMTPQDKDALFQQFQSWQQEQAR
;
A
#
# COMPACT_ATOMS: atom_id res chain seq x y z
N MET A 1 2.33 12.94 -103.85
CA MET A 1 2.59 14.14 -103.02
C MET A 1 2.47 13.71 -101.57
N ILE A 2 3.49 14.03 -100.78
CA ILE A 2 3.68 13.67 -99.36
C ILE A 2 2.51 14.17 -98.51
N VAL A 3 2.08 13.43 -97.47
CA VAL A 3 2.09 13.84 -96.04
C VAL A 3 1.64 12.67 -95.16
N MET A 4 2.51 12.29 -94.22
CA MET A 4 2.25 11.48 -93.04
C MET A 4 1.34 12.21 -92.05
N ALA A 5 0.41 11.50 -91.40
CA ALA A 5 -0.11 11.90 -90.10
C ALA A 5 -0.23 10.66 -89.20
N ARG A 6 0.60 10.65 -88.15
CA ARG A 6 0.51 9.74 -86.99
C ARG A 6 -0.62 10.21 -86.07
N SER A 7 -1.44 9.30 -85.57
CA SER A 7 -2.22 9.50 -84.34
C SER A 7 -2.15 8.25 -83.47
N SER A 8 -1.78 8.48 -82.21
CA SER A 8 -1.45 7.50 -81.18
C SER A 8 -2.68 6.75 -80.63
N PRO A 9 -2.54 5.50 -80.16
CA PRO A 9 -3.61 4.84 -79.42
C PRO A 9 -3.70 5.37 -77.98
N CYS A 10 -4.91 5.83 -77.63
CA CYS A 10 -5.29 6.29 -76.30
C CYS A 10 -5.24 5.10 -75.31
N LYS A 11 -4.37 5.18 -74.29
CA LYS A 11 -4.32 4.23 -73.18
C LYS A 11 -5.46 4.56 -72.21
N VAL A 12 -6.49 3.72 -72.15
CA VAL A 12 -7.51 3.79 -71.11
C VAL A 12 -6.90 3.27 -69.80
N LEU A 13 -6.69 4.17 -68.85
CA LEU A 13 -6.25 3.86 -67.49
C LEU A 13 -7.46 3.33 -66.71
N ALA A 14 -7.55 2.02 -66.49
CA ALA A 14 -8.55 1.45 -65.58
C ALA A 14 -8.08 1.66 -64.13
N VAL A 15 -8.60 2.69 -63.47
CA VAL A 15 -8.46 2.87 -62.01
C VAL A 15 -9.42 1.90 -61.33
N MET A 16 -8.93 0.75 -60.88
CA MET A 16 -9.67 -0.08 -59.92
C MET A 16 -9.64 0.61 -58.56
N ALA A 17 -10.75 1.27 -58.21
CA ALA A 17 -11.00 1.71 -56.85
C ALA A 17 -11.24 0.46 -55.96
N PHE A 18 -10.23 0.08 -55.17
CA PHE A 18 -10.44 -0.83 -54.05
C PHE A 18 -11.26 -0.09 -52.99
N ILE A 19 -12.59 -0.25 -53.02
CA ILE A 19 -13.45 0.08 -51.89
C ILE A 19 -13.12 -0.93 -50.79
N VAL A 20 -12.30 -0.52 -49.82
CA VAL A 20 -12.10 -1.25 -48.57
C VAL A 20 -13.44 -1.22 -47.83
N TYR A 21 -14.27 -2.25 -48.04
CA TYR A 21 -15.46 -2.49 -47.23
C TYR A 21 -15.00 -2.81 -45.80
N ALA A 22 -14.93 -1.80 -44.94
CA ALA A 22 -14.80 -2.03 -43.51
C ALA A 22 -16.07 -2.75 -43.04
N PRO A 23 -15.99 -3.95 -42.44
CA PRO A 23 -17.18 -4.68 -42.04
C PRO A 23 -17.98 -3.88 -41.00
N PRO A 24 -19.33 -3.87 -41.08
CA PRO A 24 -20.22 -3.00 -40.30
C PRO A 24 -20.15 -3.20 -38.78
N TRP A 25 -19.42 -4.20 -38.30
CA TRP A 25 -19.30 -4.55 -36.88
C TRP A 25 -18.14 -3.86 -36.17
N ARG A 26 -17.17 -3.30 -36.91
CA ARG A 26 -16.05 -2.54 -36.32
C ARG A 26 -16.48 -1.34 -35.47
N PRO A 27 -17.42 -0.47 -35.90
CA PRO A 27 -17.86 0.64 -35.06
C PRO A 27 -18.65 0.16 -33.83
N LEU A 28 -19.42 -0.92 -33.94
CA LEU A 28 -20.18 -1.50 -32.82
C LEU A 28 -19.25 -2.07 -31.74
N LEU A 29 -18.20 -2.80 -32.12
CA LEU A 29 -17.20 -3.34 -31.19
C LEU A 29 -16.35 -2.23 -30.54
N ALA A 30 -15.99 -1.18 -31.29
CA ALA A 30 -15.27 -0.03 -30.74
C ALA A 30 -16.14 0.75 -29.73
N GLN A 31 -17.44 0.90 -30.01
CA GLN A 31 -18.39 1.54 -29.11
C GLN A 31 -18.66 0.69 -27.86
N GLN A 32 -18.71 -0.64 -28.00
CA GLN A 32 -18.77 -1.56 -26.86
C GLN A 32 -17.49 -1.53 -26.02
N SER A 33 -16.30 -1.52 -26.63
CA SER A 33 -15.03 -1.41 -25.90
C SER A 33 -14.93 -0.09 -25.12
N GLN A 34 -15.36 1.02 -25.73
CA GLN A 34 -15.36 2.32 -25.06
C GLN A 34 -16.40 2.37 -23.92
N ALA A 35 -17.52 1.67 -24.05
CA ALA A 35 -18.53 1.57 -22.99
C ALA A 35 -18.05 0.69 -21.82
N VAL A 36 -17.39 -0.43 -22.11
CA VAL A 36 -16.89 -1.39 -21.10
C VAL A 36 -15.69 -0.84 -20.32
N ASN A 37 -14.81 -0.09 -20.98
CA ASN A 37 -13.59 0.44 -20.34
C ASN A 37 -13.84 1.77 -19.58
N ARG A 38 -15.00 2.38 -19.77
CA ARG A 38 -15.34 3.66 -19.14
C ARG A 38 -15.40 3.51 -17.62
N GLY A 39 -14.52 4.16 -16.88
CA GLY A 39 -14.51 4.08 -15.41
C GLY A 39 -13.81 2.84 -14.86
N VAL A 40 -13.11 2.08 -15.71
CA VAL A 40 -12.20 1.03 -15.27
C VAL A 40 -10.93 1.65 -14.73
N VAL A 41 -10.46 1.14 -13.59
CA VAL A 41 -9.15 1.46 -13.03
C VAL A 41 -8.43 0.17 -12.58
N GLU A 42 -7.12 0.11 -12.80
CA GLU A 42 -6.28 -0.98 -12.31
C GLU A 42 -5.54 -0.60 -11.02
N ILE A 43 -5.63 -1.46 -9.99
CA ILE A 43 -4.90 -1.29 -8.72
C ILE A 43 -3.94 -2.46 -8.52
N GLU A 44 -2.64 -2.17 -8.55
CA GLU A 44 -1.60 -3.14 -8.26
C GLU A 44 -1.39 -3.31 -6.75
N THR A 45 -1.07 -4.53 -6.34
CA THR A 45 -0.67 -4.90 -4.98
C THR A 45 0.71 -5.54 -4.99
N SER A 46 1.44 -5.49 -3.87
CA SER A 46 2.82 -6.00 -3.76
C SER A 46 2.99 -7.51 -4.04
N GLY A 47 1.89 -8.26 -4.05
CA GLY A 47 1.85 -9.71 -4.20
C GLY A 47 0.58 -10.29 -3.57
N SER A 48 0.35 -11.59 -3.71
CA SER A 48 -0.87 -12.26 -3.23
C SER A 48 -0.83 -12.71 -1.76
N ALA A 49 0.36 -12.77 -1.15
CA ALA A 49 0.55 -13.27 0.21
C ALA A 49 0.06 -12.28 1.29
N GLY A 50 -0.09 -11.00 0.93
CA GLY A 50 -0.54 -9.94 1.83
C GLY A 50 -2.05 -9.72 1.81
N MET A 51 -2.50 -8.82 2.67
CA MET A 51 -3.92 -8.46 2.80
C MET A 51 -4.41 -7.43 1.77
N SER A 52 -3.49 -6.80 1.02
CA SER A 52 -3.82 -5.73 0.06
C SER A 52 -4.80 -6.16 -1.04
N VAL A 53 -4.74 -7.43 -1.49
CA VAL A 53 -5.72 -7.95 -2.48
C VAL A 53 -7.14 -7.87 -1.95
N ARG A 54 -7.34 -8.19 -0.66
CA ARG A 54 -8.66 -8.12 -0.03
C ARG A 54 -9.16 -6.68 0.12
N LEU A 55 -8.27 -5.73 0.40
CA LEU A 55 -8.62 -4.30 0.41
C LEU A 55 -9.01 -3.81 -0.99
N VAL A 56 -8.32 -4.25 -2.04
CA VAL A 56 -8.70 -3.90 -3.41
C VAL A 56 -10.04 -4.52 -3.81
N GLU A 57 -10.35 -5.73 -3.33
CA GLU A 57 -11.67 -6.35 -3.50
C GLU A 57 -12.78 -5.53 -2.83
N ASP A 58 -12.56 -5.06 -1.59
CA ASP A 58 -13.51 -4.16 -0.90
C ASP A 58 -13.72 -2.85 -1.70
N LEU A 59 -12.65 -2.26 -2.24
CA LEU A 59 -12.73 -1.09 -3.12
C LEU A 59 -13.46 -1.39 -4.43
N ALA A 60 -13.28 -2.58 -5.00
CA ALA A 60 -13.96 -2.99 -6.21
C ALA A 60 -15.47 -3.08 -5.99
N ASN A 61 -15.89 -3.71 -4.88
CA ASN A 61 -17.29 -3.80 -4.51
C ASN A 61 -17.91 -2.42 -4.21
N LEU A 62 -17.14 -1.50 -3.61
CA LEU A 62 -17.60 -0.14 -3.35
C LEU A 62 -17.84 0.66 -4.64
N VAL A 63 -16.99 0.46 -5.64
CA VAL A 63 -16.98 1.27 -6.87
C VAL A 63 -17.93 0.73 -7.93
N ASP A 64 -18.20 -0.58 -7.92
CA ASP A 64 -19.05 -1.25 -8.90
C ASP A 64 -20.48 -0.71 -8.92
N ASP A 65 -20.89 -0.18 -10.07
CA ASP A 65 -22.25 0.31 -10.33
C ASP A 65 -23.09 -0.68 -11.16
N GLY A 66 -22.53 -1.87 -11.45
CA GLY A 66 -23.14 -2.90 -12.28
C GLY A 66 -23.14 -2.59 -13.78
N ALA A 67 -22.47 -1.52 -14.22
CA ALA A 67 -22.53 -1.08 -15.61
C ALA A 67 -21.17 -0.67 -16.20
N THR A 68 -20.49 0.32 -15.60
CA THR A 68 -19.31 0.96 -16.21
C THR A 68 -18.13 0.99 -15.26
N ARG A 69 -18.36 1.21 -13.96
CA ARG A 69 -17.29 1.41 -12.99
C ARG A 69 -16.77 0.07 -12.52
N ARG A 70 -15.45 -0.15 -12.65
CA ARG A 70 -14.81 -1.38 -12.20
C ARG A 70 -13.41 -1.10 -11.68
N VAL A 71 -13.05 -1.77 -10.59
CA VAL A 71 -11.67 -1.84 -10.12
C VAL A 71 -11.13 -3.21 -10.44
N LEU A 72 -9.98 -3.27 -11.11
CA LEU A 72 -9.31 -4.53 -11.44
C LEU A 72 -8.11 -4.72 -10.52
N PRO A 73 -8.12 -5.72 -9.62
CA PRO A 73 -6.94 -6.05 -8.84
C PRO A 73 -5.85 -6.66 -9.72
N VAL A 74 -4.65 -6.11 -9.63
CA VAL A 74 -3.44 -6.65 -10.27
C VAL A 74 -2.48 -7.13 -9.18
N VAL A 75 -2.04 -8.38 -9.29
CA VAL A 75 -1.07 -8.96 -8.36
C VAL A 75 0.34 -8.71 -8.92
N GLY A 76 1.07 -7.83 -8.25
CA GLY A 76 2.42 -7.41 -8.61
C GLY A 76 3.51 -8.36 -8.12
N LYS A 77 4.77 -7.96 -8.33
CA LYS A 77 5.97 -8.76 -8.02
C LYS A 77 6.78 -8.26 -6.82
N GLY A 78 6.30 -7.23 -6.12
CA GLY A 78 6.96 -6.64 -4.97
C GLY A 78 6.91 -5.12 -4.97
N ALA A 79 7.21 -4.53 -3.81
CA ALA A 79 7.13 -3.09 -3.59
C ALA A 79 8.04 -2.28 -4.53
N LEU A 80 9.28 -2.74 -4.78
CA LEU A 80 10.18 -2.06 -5.72
C LEU A 80 9.67 -2.11 -7.16
N GLN A 81 9.05 -3.21 -7.57
CA GLN A 81 8.53 -3.36 -8.92
C GLN A 81 7.33 -2.44 -9.14
N ILE A 82 6.46 -2.25 -8.14
CA ILE A 82 5.35 -1.28 -8.20
C ILE A 82 5.83 0.12 -8.59
N LEU A 83 6.99 0.58 -8.09
CA LEU A 83 7.52 1.89 -8.47
C LEU A 83 7.80 1.96 -9.98
N VAL A 84 8.41 0.91 -10.52
CA VAL A 84 8.69 0.78 -11.97
C VAL A 84 7.38 0.70 -12.75
N ASP A 85 6.42 -0.07 -12.24
CA ASP A 85 5.16 -0.34 -12.93
C ASP A 85 4.26 0.91 -12.99
N LEU A 86 4.14 1.66 -11.90
CA LEU A 86 3.48 2.98 -11.89
C LEU A 86 4.14 3.98 -12.84
N LYS A 87 5.46 3.88 -13.06
CA LYS A 87 6.19 4.80 -13.94
C LYS A 87 6.09 4.42 -15.42
N TYR A 88 6.11 3.12 -15.74
CA TYR A 88 6.34 2.67 -17.11
C TYR A 88 5.22 1.81 -17.69
N LEU A 89 4.43 1.10 -16.88
CA LEU A 89 3.33 0.28 -17.40
C LEU A 89 2.13 1.16 -17.75
N ARG A 90 1.60 0.92 -18.96
CA ARG A 90 0.41 1.64 -19.45
C ARG A 90 -0.91 1.09 -18.90
N GLY A 91 -0.88 0.01 -18.13
CA GLY A 91 -2.07 -0.68 -17.60
C GLY A 91 -2.13 -0.76 -16.08
N ILE A 92 -1.36 0.08 -15.37
CA ILE A 92 -1.45 0.24 -13.91
C ILE A 92 -1.78 1.70 -13.64
N ASP A 93 -2.94 1.98 -13.02
CA ASP A 93 -3.37 3.34 -12.68
C ASP A 93 -2.90 3.73 -11.28
N MET A 94 -3.05 2.77 -10.37
CA MET A 94 -2.83 2.95 -8.94
C MET A 94 -2.16 1.72 -8.37
N ALA A 95 -1.59 1.86 -7.17
CA ALA A 95 -1.04 0.72 -6.44
C ALA A 95 -1.09 0.94 -4.93
N ILE A 96 -1.17 -0.17 -4.19
CA ILE A 96 -0.94 -0.20 -2.74
C ILE A 96 0.52 -0.60 -2.50
N LEU A 97 1.28 0.28 -1.85
CA LEU A 97 2.68 0.05 -1.53
C LEU A 97 3.05 0.61 -0.15
N PRO A 98 4.06 0.03 0.52
CA PRO A 98 4.63 0.58 1.75
C PRO A 98 5.22 1.98 1.54
N ILE A 99 5.15 2.85 2.54
CA ILE A 99 5.70 4.22 2.45
C ILE A 99 7.22 4.28 2.39
N ASP A 100 7.89 3.25 2.92
CA ASP A 100 9.35 3.20 3.07
C ASP A 100 10.08 2.80 1.79
N VAL A 101 9.37 2.26 0.79
CA VAL A 101 9.92 1.85 -0.51
C VAL A 101 10.48 3.02 -1.32
N LEU A 102 9.84 4.20 -1.25
CA LEU A 102 10.27 5.36 -2.02
C LEU A 102 11.60 5.89 -1.47
N GLU A 103 11.71 6.01 -0.15
CA GLU A 103 12.93 6.43 0.52
C GLU A 103 14.05 5.41 0.37
N TYR A 104 13.74 4.11 0.40
CA TYR A 104 14.70 3.05 0.10
C TYR A 104 15.25 3.17 -1.33
N ALA A 105 14.37 3.30 -2.34
CA ALA A 105 14.78 3.43 -3.73
C ALA A 105 15.65 4.68 -3.99
N LYS A 106 15.39 5.77 -3.27
CA LYS A 106 16.22 6.99 -3.29
C LYS A 106 17.60 6.75 -2.67
N ALA A 107 17.66 6.15 -1.48
CA ALA A 107 18.91 5.86 -0.77
C ALA A 107 19.83 4.97 -1.62
N GLU A 108 19.25 3.93 -2.24
CA GLU A 108 19.94 2.97 -3.11
C GLU A 108 20.17 3.49 -4.55
N ARG A 109 19.68 4.70 -4.88
CA ARG A 109 19.80 5.33 -6.21
C ARG A 109 19.30 4.44 -7.37
N LEU A 110 18.26 3.63 -7.13
CA LEU A 110 17.80 2.61 -8.08
C LEU A 110 17.10 3.22 -9.29
N TYR A 111 16.25 4.23 -9.05
CA TYR A 111 15.36 4.80 -10.06
C TYR A 111 15.38 6.33 -10.03
N PRO A 112 16.28 6.98 -10.79
CA PRO A 112 16.33 8.44 -10.84
C PRO A 112 14.99 9.07 -11.24
N GLY A 113 14.54 10.07 -10.46
CA GLY A 113 13.32 10.84 -10.69
C GLY A 113 12.01 10.10 -10.38
N ILE A 114 12.06 8.93 -9.73
CA ILE A 114 10.89 8.12 -9.39
C ILE A 114 9.89 8.86 -8.50
N GLU A 115 10.37 9.76 -7.65
CA GLU A 115 9.58 10.61 -6.75
C GLU A 115 8.66 11.59 -7.48
N SER A 116 8.98 11.93 -8.74
CA SER A 116 8.13 12.77 -9.59
C SER A 116 7.17 11.97 -10.47
N SER A 117 7.28 10.64 -10.44
CA SER A 117 6.53 9.73 -11.32
C SER A 117 5.23 9.21 -10.70
N LEU A 118 4.97 9.54 -9.43
CA LEU A 118 3.79 9.09 -8.70
C LEU A 118 3.30 10.14 -7.69
N THR A 119 2.05 10.02 -7.29
CA THR A 119 1.42 10.80 -6.21
C THR A 119 0.62 9.86 -5.32
N TYR A 120 0.15 10.31 -4.15
CA TYR A 120 -0.70 9.48 -3.28
C TYR A 120 -2.12 10.03 -3.16
N ILE A 121 -3.12 9.16 -3.13
CA ILE A 121 -4.50 9.51 -2.81
C ILE A 121 -4.65 9.65 -1.28
N THR A 122 -4.27 8.61 -0.55
CA THR A 122 -4.38 8.56 0.91
C THR A 122 -3.45 7.51 1.53
N LYS A 123 -3.18 7.67 2.84
CA LYS A 123 -2.61 6.61 3.67
C LYS A 123 -3.71 5.60 4.02
N LEU A 124 -3.45 4.32 3.73
CA LEU A 124 -4.35 3.22 4.03
C LEU A 124 -4.05 2.64 5.42
N HIS A 125 -3.71 1.36 5.51
CA HIS A 125 -3.46 0.63 6.73
C HIS A 125 -1.98 0.58 7.10
N ASN A 126 -1.69 0.16 8.34
CA ASN A 126 -0.35 -0.26 8.71
C ASN A 126 -0.23 -1.80 8.64
N GLU A 127 0.96 -2.29 8.28
CA GLU A 127 1.34 -3.70 8.34
C GLU A 127 2.47 -3.90 9.34
N GLU A 128 2.32 -4.90 10.20
CA GLU A 128 3.26 -5.17 11.28
C GLU A 128 4.49 -5.95 10.80
N PHE A 129 5.64 -5.60 11.36
CA PHE A 129 6.88 -6.36 11.17
C PHE A 129 6.90 -7.55 12.13
N HIS A 130 6.91 -8.74 11.57
CA HIS A 130 7.02 -10.01 12.28
C HIS A 130 8.45 -10.51 12.13
N LEU A 131 9.14 -10.72 13.25
CA LEU A 131 10.46 -11.33 13.27
C LEU A 131 10.42 -12.60 14.09
N LEU A 132 10.36 -13.75 13.43
CA LEU A 132 10.41 -15.05 14.09
C LEU A 132 11.86 -15.49 14.26
N ALA A 133 12.12 -16.20 15.35
CA ALA A 133 13.42 -16.78 15.63
C ALA A 133 13.31 -18.16 16.26
N ARG A 134 14.42 -18.90 16.19
CA ARG A 134 14.56 -20.22 16.82
C ARG A 134 14.66 -20.10 18.35
N PRO A 135 14.39 -21.17 19.11
CA PRO A 135 14.33 -21.11 20.58
C PRO A 135 15.59 -20.57 21.25
N GLU A 136 16.78 -20.78 20.68
CA GLU A 136 18.05 -20.33 21.25
C GLU A 136 18.35 -18.85 21.02
N ILE A 137 17.60 -18.17 20.14
CA ILE A 137 17.76 -16.75 19.81
C ILE A 137 16.69 -15.98 20.57
N GLN A 138 17.05 -15.35 21.68
CA GLN A 138 16.14 -14.64 22.59
C GLN A 138 16.18 -13.12 22.42
N ASP A 139 17.20 -12.61 21.72
CA ASP A 139 17.39 -11.18 21.49
C ASP A 139 17.79 -10.91 20.04
N ILE A 140 17.29 -9.81 19.47
CA ILE A 140 17.56 -9.44 18.08
C ILE A 140 19.05 -9.24 17.79
N SER A 141 19.86 -8.83 18.77
CA SER A 141 21.31 -8.69 18.60
C SER A 141 22.01 -10.03 18.31
N GLN A 142 21.41 -11.15 18.70
CA GLN A 142 21.94 -12.50 18.45
C GLN A 142 21.75 -12.94 17.00
N LEU A 143 20.97 -12.20 16.19
CA LEU A 143 20.89 -12.41 14.74
C LEU A 143 22.11 -11.88 13.99
N LYS A 144 23.00 -11.15 14.67
CA LYS A 144 24.23 -10.63 14.05
C LYS A 144 25.01 -11.75 13.35
N ASP A 145 25.32 -11.54 12.08
CA ASP A 145 26.02 -12.45 11.17
C ASP A 145 25.33 -13.81 10.96
N ARG A 146 24.08 -13.98 11.45
CA ARG A 146 23.27 -15.19 11.26
C ARG A 146 22.43 -15.10 10.00
N LYS A 147 22.04 -16.27 9.47
CA LYS A 147 21.13 -16.35 8.33
C LYS A 147 19.73 -15.90 8.74
N VAL A 148 19.21 -14.85 8.10
CA VAL A 148 17.85 -14.37 8.30
C VAL A 148 17.13 -14.32 6.96
N ASN A 149 15.97 -14.95 6.85
CA ASN A 149 15.14 -14.80 5.66
C ASN A 149 14.40 -13.48 5.70
N VAL A 150 14.50 -12.69 4.64
CA VAL A 150 13.83 -11.38 4.53
C VAL A 150 12.86 -11.34 3.36
N ASP A 151 12.27 -12.50 3.02
CA ASP A 151 11.34 -12.67 1.90
C ASP A 151 12.03 -12.47 0.53
N LEU A 152 11.25 -12.44 -0.55
CA LEU A 152 11.75 -12.22 -1.90
C LEU A 152 12.40 -10.84 -2.04
N ARG A 153 13.42 -10.77 -2.90
CA ARG A 153 14.13 -9.51 -3.19
C ARG A 153 13.18 -8.46 -3.75
N GLY A 154 13.22 -7.26 -3.19
CA GLY A 154 12.37 -6.14 -3.60
C GLY A 154 10.93 -6.20 -3.08
N SER A 155 10.60 -7.18 -2.24
CA SER A 155 9.37 -7.19 -1.44
C SER A 155 9.39 -6.07 -0.38
N GLY A 156 8.20 -5.67 0.10
CA GLY A 156 8.09 -4.75 1.24
C GLY A 156 8.84 -5.27 2.47
N THR A 157 8.68 -6.56 2.79
CA THR A 157 9.44 -7.24 3.86
C THR A 157 10.94 -7.04 3.72
N SER A 158 11.50 -7.30 2.53
CA SER A 158 12.95 -7.20 2.31
C SER A 158 13.48 -5.79 2.52
N ILE A 159 12.70 -4.78 2.14
CA ILE A 159 13.04 -3.36 2.26
C ILE A 159 12.98 -2.93 3.73
N THR A 160 11.84 -3.18 4.39
CA THR A 160 11.66 -2.83 5.81
C THR A 160 12.70 -3.54 6.67
N ALA A 161 12.97 -4.84 6.42
CA ALA A 161 14.00 -5.59 7.13
C ALA A 161 15.40 -5.00 6.94
N ALA A 162 15.79 -4.71 5.68
CA ALA A 162 17.10 -4.13 5.39
C ALA A 162 17.31 -2.81 6.13
N ARG A 163 16.33 -1.89 6.05
CA ARG A 163 16.39 -0.60 6.75
C ARG A 163 16.40 -0.75 8.27
N LEU A 164 15.59 -1.65 8.81
CA LEU A 164 15.52 -1.86 10.25
C LEU A 164 16.83 -2.43 10.80
N PHE A 165 17.42 -3.44 10.14
CA PHE A 165 18.72 -4.00 10.54
C PHE A 165 19.85 -2.97 10.41
N GLU A 166 19.81 -2.10 9.40
CA GLU A 166 20.75 -0.99 9.25
C GLU A 166 20.64 0.02 10.41
N MET A 167 19.43 0.52 10.70
CA MET A 167 19.16 1.46 11.81
C MET A 167 19.56 0.87 13.17
N LEU A 168 19.37 -0.44 13.35
CA LEU A 168 19.77 -1.16 14.57
C LEU A 168 21.25 -1.54 14.61
N LYS A 169 21.97 -1.39 13.48
CA LYS A 169 23.38 -1.79 13.33
C LYS A 169 23.60 -3.28 13.61
N ILE A 170 22.65 -4.12 13.19
CA ILE A 170 22.70 -5.57 13.31
C ILE A 170 22.84 -6.16 11.90
N PRO A 171 24.07 -6.34 11.39
CA PRO A 171 24.25 -6.98 10.09
C PRO A 171 23.80 -8.43 10.15
N VAL A 172 23.00 -8.87 9.19
CA VAL A 172 22.53 -10.26 9.07
C VAL A 172 22.95 -10.86 7.74
N ALA A 173 23.16 -12.18 7.68
CA ALA A 173 23.36 -12.88 6.43
C ALA A 173 22.00 -13.12 5.75
N VAL A 174 21.62 -12.23 4.84
CA VAL A 174 20.31 -12.26 4.19
C VAL A 174 20.11 -13.53 3.34
N THR A 175 18.94 -14.15 3.49
CA THR A 175 18.40 -15.19 2.60
C THR A 175 17.04 -14.74 2.05
N ASN A 176 16.64 -15.28 0.90
CA ASN A 176 15.41 -14.89 0.21
C ASN A 176 14.65 -16.14 -0.26
N ASP A 177 13.58 -16.47 0.46
CA ASP A 177 12.64 -17.54 0.18
C ASP A 177 11.22 -17.04 0.49
N ILE A 178 10.23 -17.61 -0.19
CA ILE A 178 8.81 -17.42 0.16
C ILE A 178 8.54 -17.94 1.57
N GLN A 179 7.48 -17.44 2.20
CA GLN A 179 7.25 -17.55 3.64
C GLN A 179 7.14 -19.01 4.10
N GLU A 180 6.46 -19.87 3.35
CA GLU A 180 6.28 -21.28 3.71
C GLU A 180 7.62 -22.02 3.71
N VAL A 181 8.46 -21.76 2.69
CA VAL A 181 9.81 -22.34 2.56
C VAL A 181 10.72 -21.83 3.67
N ALA A 182 10.66 -20.52 3.96
CA ALA A 182 11.45 -19.92 5.02
C ALA A 182 11.06 -20.46 6.40
N LEU A 183 9.77 -20.67 6.66
CA LEU A 183 9.28 -21.21 7.94
C LEU A 183 9.76 -22.65 8.14
N ASP A 184 9.74 -23.46 7.09
CA ASP A 184 10.27 -24.82 7.08
C ASP A 184 11.79 -24.85 7.28
N LYS A 185 12.54 -23.94 6.63
CA LYS A 185 13.98 -23.73 6.90
C LYS A 185 14.27 -23.30 8.33
N LEU A 186 13.40 -22.47 8.93
CA LEU A 186 13.53 -22.03 10.32
C LEU A 186 13.37 -23.22 11.27
N ARG A 187 12.36 -24.08 11.05
CA ARG A 187 12.13 -25.31 11.80
C ARG A 187 13.32 -26.28 11.73
N ARG A 188 13.95 -26.40 10.56
CA ARG A 188 15.13 -27.27 10.36
C ARG A 188 16.45 -26.68 10.86
N GLY A 189 16.45 -25.43 11.33
CA GLY A 189 17.68 -24.78 11.79
C GLY A 189 18.59 -24.26 10.69
N GLU A 190 18.13 -24.20 9.43
CA GLU A 190 18.92 -23.69 8.30
C GLU A 190 19.07 -22.15 8.33
N ILE A 191 18.05 -21.47 8.87
CA ILE A 191 18.05 -20.02 9.13
C ILE A 191 17.77 -19.76 10.61
N ALA A 192 18.31 -18.68 11.15
CA ALA A 192 18.15 -18.29 12.56
C ALA A 192 16.90 -17.45 12.80
N GLY A 193 16.43 -16.73 11.77
CA GLY A 193 15.21 -15.94 11.84
C GLY A 193 14.53 -15.74 10.50
N LEU A 194 13.28 -15.30 10.56
CA LEU A 194 12.40 -15.02 9.43
C LEU A 194 11.71 -13.69 9.68
N ALA A 195 11.93 -12.71 8.80
CA ALA A 195 11.21 -11.45 8.77
C ALA A 195 10.01 -11.53 7.81
N PHE A 196 8.90 -10.89 8.18
CA PHE A 196 7.69 -10.78 7.38
C PHE A 196 6.95 -9.48 7.71
N VAL A 197 6.56 -8.71 6.69
CA VAL A 197 5.66 -7.57 6.86
C VAL A 197 4.26 -7.96 6.38
N GLY A 198 3.27 -7.79 7.24
CA GLY A 198 1.88 -8.05 6.88
C GLY A 198 0.91 -7.74 8.02
N GLY A 199 -0.38 -7.86 7.76
CA GLY A 199 -1.39 -7.69 8.80
C GLY A 199 -1.30 -8.80 9.86
N LYS A 200 -1.59 -8.44 11.12
CA LYS A 200 -1.85 -9.39 12.19
C LYS A 200 -3.36 -9.67 12.37
N PRO A 201 -3.78 -10.93 12.63
CA PRO A 201 -2.95 -12.13 12.55
C PRO A 201 -2.67 -12.53 11.10
N SER A 202 -1.43 -12.97 10.83
CA SER A 202 -1.04 -13.49 9.52
C SER A 202 -1.34 -14.99 9.41
N PRO A 203 -2.08 -15.46 8.39
CA PRO A 203 -2.37 -16.88 8.17
C PRO A 203 -1.12 -17.75 7.98
N VAL A 204 -0.02 -17.15 7.51
CA VAL A 204 1.30 -17.81 7.34
C VAL A 204 1.76 -18.47 8.65
N PHE A 205 1.44 -17.85 9.79
CA PHE A 205 1.87 -18.29 11.11
C PHE A 205 0.82 -19.14 11.84
N ALA A 206 -0.34 -19.40 11.23
CA ALA A 206 -1.40 -20.19 11.85
C ALA A 206 -0.99 -21.64 12.16
N SER A 207 0.01 -22.18 11.44
CA SER A 207 0.53 -23.53 11.64
C SER A 207 1.51 -23.67 12.81
N LEU A 208 1.98 -22.56 13.39
CA LEU A 208 3.00 -22.59 14.44
C LEU A 208 2.42 -23.08 15.76
N LYS A 209 3.14 -24.01 16.39
CA LYS A 209 2.79 -24.56 17.69
C LYS A 209 3.79 -24.18 18.77
N ARG A 210 3.32 -24.16 20.02
CA ARG A 210 4.13 -23.78 21.19
C ARG A 210 5.32 -24.71 21.42
N ASP A 211 5.15 -26.01 21.15
CA ASP A 211 6.16 -27.05 21.35
C ASP A 211 7.33 -26.98 20.37
N GLU A 212 7.18 -26.25 19.25
CA GLU A 212 8.29 -25.95 18.33
C GLU A 212 9.30 -24.95 18.92
N GLY A 213 8.92 -24.19 19.95
CA GLY A 213 9.74 -23.17 20.61
C GLY A 213 10.13 -21.95 19.74
N ILE A 214 9.67 -21.92 18.48
CA ILE A 214 9.74 -20.74 17.61
C ILE A 214 8.91 -19.63 18.25
N HIS A 215 9.46 -18.41 18.27
CA HIS A 215 8.82 -17.26 18.90
C HIS A 215 9.11 -15.97 18.13
N PHE A 216 8.35 -14.91 18.42
CA PHE A 216 8.62 -13.59 17.89
C PHE A 216 9.66 -12.86 18.74
N LEU A 217 10.63 -12.23 18.09
CA LEU A 217 11.58 -11.31 18.71
C LEU A 217 10.98 -9.91 18.79
N ALA A 218 11.26 -9.23 19.90
CA ALA A 218 10.93 -7.83 20.05
C ALA A 218 11.84 -6.94 19.19
N ILE A 219 11.29 -5.88 18.60
CA ILE A 219 12.04 -4.87 17.89
C ILE A 219 12.24 -3.66 18.80
N PRO A 220 13.47 -3.32 19.19
CA PRO A 220 13.73 -2.14 19.99
C PRO A 220 13.44 -0.88 19.16
N VAL A 221 12.60 0.01 19.68
CA VAL A 221 12.25 1.26 19.01
C VAL A 221 13.02 2.43 19.63
N ASN A 222 13.94 2.99 18.85
CA ASN A 222 14.64 4.23 19.19
C ASN A 222 13.99 5.43 18.44
N ALA A 223 14.48 6.64 18.71
CA ALA A 223 13.94 7.86 18.11
C ALA A 223 14.02 7.85 16.56
N GLU A 224 15.09 7.27 16.00
CA GLU A 224 15.29 7.18 14.54
C GLU A 224 14.24 6.27 13.88
N ILE A 225 14.02 5.08 14.48
CA ILE A 225 13.02 4.12 14.03
C ILE A 225 11.60 4.69 14.17
N ALA A 226 11.32 5.42 15.27
CA ALA A 226 10.01 6.02 15.53
C ALA A 226 9.64 7.14 14.54
N VAL A 227 10.61 7.73 13.83
CA VAL A 227 10.35 8.67 12.74
C VAL A 227 9.87 7.95 11.48
N ALA A 228 10.43 6.78 11.18
CA ALA A 228 10.13 6.02 9.95
C ALA A 228 8.95 5.05 10.10
N TYR A 229 8.75 4.49 11.31
CA TYR A 229 7.80 3.42 11.56
C TYR A 229 6.95 3.68 12.80
N THR A 230 5.74 3.09 12.83
CA THR A 230 4.82 3.22 13.96
C THR A 230 5.09 2.13 14.99
N PRO A 231 5.42 2.44 16.26
CA PRO A 231 5.53 1.43 17.32
C PRO A 231 4.19 0.70 17.53
N THR A 232 4.23 -0.62 17.66
CA THR A 232 3.06 -1.50 17.86
C THR A 232 3.46 -2.77 18.62
N ARG A 233 2.53 -3.71 18.79
CA ARG A 233 2.77 -4.99 19.44
C ARG A 233 2.04 -6.14 18.77
N LEU A 234 2.60 -7.34 18.86
CA LEU A 234 1.93 -8.60 18.57
C LEU A 234 1.42 -9.20 19.89
N SER A 235 0.16 -9.58 19.97
CA SER A 235 -0.50 -10.03 21.20
C SER A 235 -0.88 -11.50 21.19
N GLY A 236 -1.24 -12.04 22.35
CA GLY A 236 -1.82 -13.38 22.46
C GLY A 236 -3.19 -13.51 21.78
N ALA A 237 -3.90 -12.40 21.52
CA ALA A 237 -5.12 -12.42 20.71
C ALA A 237 -4.80 -12.60 19.21
N ASP A 238 -3.68 -12.04 18.75
CA ASP A 238 -3.20 -12.21 17.38
C ASP A 238 -2.65 -13.64 17.17
N TYR A 239 -1.80 -14.10 18.10
CA TYR A 239 -1.08 -15.37 17.95
C TYR A 239 -1.15 -16.24 19.21
N PRO A 240 -2.34 -16.80 19.56
CA PRO A 240 -2.57 -17.48 20.84
C PRO A 240 -1.70 -18.72 21.09
N GLN A 241 -1.23 -19.36 20.02
CA GLN A 241 -0.39 -20.56 20.12
C GLN A 241 1.04 -20.22 20.57
N ILE A 242 1.56 -19.04 20.22
CA ILE A 242 2.98 -18.69 20.39
C ILE A 242 3.23 -17.39 21.17
N ILE A 243 2.19 -16.61 21.49
CA ILE A 243 2.26 -15.45 22.38
C ILE A 243 1.34 -15.66 23.59
N ALA A 244 1.88 -15.46 24.79
CA ALA A 244 1.09 -15.48 26.02
C ALA A 244 0.23 -14.22 26.14
N GLN A 245 -0.98 -14.34 26.71
CA GLN A 245 -1.96 -13.25 26.78
C GLN A 245 -1.44 -12.00 27.53
N ASP A 246 -0.57 -12.20 28.52
CA ASP A 246 0.00 -11.16 29.38
C ASP A 246 1.38 -10.65 28.92
N LYS A 247 1.92 -11.20 27.83
CA LYS A 247 3.27 -10.89 27.35
C LYS A 247 3.29 -10.57 25.85
N PRO A 248 2.73 -9.43 25.43
CA PRO A 248 2.80 -9.01 24.03
C PRO A 248 4.26 -8.71 23.61
N VAL A 249 4.55 -8.91 22.33
CA VAL A 249 5.88 -8.69 21.73
C VAL A 249 5.92 -7.34 21.04
N GLU A 250 6.84 -6.47 21.45
CA GLU A 250 7.00 -5.14 20.87
C GLU A 250 7.56 -5.22 19.45
N THR A 251 6.98 -4.46 18.54
CA THR A 251 7.45 -4.38 17.17
C THR A 251 7.11 -3.02 16.54
N ILE A 252 7.32 -2.89 15.24
CA ILE A 252 6.96 -1.72 14.43
C ILE A 252 5.93 -2.10 13.37
N ALA A 253 5.26 -1.09 12.83
CA ALA A 253 4.42 -1.20 11.66
C ALA A 253 4.82 -0.18 10.61
N VAL A 254 4.78 -0.60 9.34
CA VAL A 254 4.96 0.25 8.17
C VAL A 254 3.60 0.66 7.62
N GLY A 255 3.44 1.94 7.28
CA GLY A 255 2.22 2.42 6.64
C GLY A 255 2.18 2.05 5.16
N ASN A 256 0.99 1.76 4.64
CA ASN A 256 0.75 1.57 3.21
C ASN A 256 -0.01 2.78 2.64
N VAL A 257 0.22 3.07 1.36
CA VAL A 257 -0.47 4.15 0.64
C VAL A 257 -1.15 3.64 -0.61
N LEU A 258 -2.26 4.28 -0.97
CA LEU A 258 -2.77 4.18 -2.32
C LEU A 258 -2.10 5.26 -3.18
N ALA A 259 -1.15 4.85 -4.02
CA ALA A 259 -0.47 5.72 -4.97
C ALA A 259 -1.13 5.69 -6.34
N VAL A 260 -0.85 6.72 -7.14
CA VAL A 260 -1.34 6.92 -8.50
C VAL A 260 -0.16 7.17 -9.41
N ALA A 261 -0.18 6.55 -10.58
CA ALA A 261 0.74 6.80 -11.67
C ALA A 261 0.64 8.25 -12.17
N GLU A 262 1.63 8.71 -12.92
CA GLU A 262 1.57 10.02 -13.58
C GLU A 262 0.66 9.98 -14.82
N LEU A 263 -0.62 10.30 -14.62
CA LEU A 263 -1.67 10.17 -15.63
C LEU A 263 -2.01 11.47 -16.38
N ARG A 264 -1.27 12.59 -16.21
CA ARG A 264 -1.61 13.88 -16.84
C ARG A 264 -1.75 13.83 -18.36
N GLN A 265 -0.99 12.97 -19.02
CA GLN A 265 -1.03 12.78 -20.48
C GLN A 265 -2.04 11.71 -20.93
N MET A 266 -2.77 11.09 -20.00
CA MET A 266 -3.74 10.02 -20.24
C MET A 266 -5.12 10.45 -19.76
N ALA A 267 -5.78 11.33 -20.55
CA ALA A 267 -6.99 12.04 -20.13
C ALA A 267 -8.14 11.13 -19.66
N GLU A 268 -8.34 9.98 -20.32
CA GLU A 268 -9.39 9.01 -19.93
C GLU A 268 -9.08 8.35 -18.58
N ARG A 269 -7.88 7.76 -18.43
CA ARG A 269 -7.42 7.13 -17.19
C ARG A 269 -7.40 8.11 -16.02
N SER A 270 -6.90 9.33 -16.25
CA SER A 270 -6.94 10.42 -15.27
C SER A 270 -8.37 10.74 -14.81
N ARG A 271 -9.35 10.74 -15.72
CA ARG A 271 -10.77 10.92 -15.38
C ARG A 271 -11.32 9.72 -14.60
N ASN A 272 -10.96 8.50 -14.97
CA ASN A 272 -11.39 7.29 -14.27
C ASN A 272 -10.87 7.28 -12.83
N VAL A 273 -9.59 7.60 -12.61
CA VAL A 273 -9.01 7.70 -11.26
C VAL A 273 -9.63 8.85 -10.45
N ALA A 274 -9.88 10.01 -11.05
CA ALA A 274 -10.57 11.11 -10.36
C ALA A 274 -12.00 10.71 -9.93
N ASN A 275 -12.74 9.99 -10.77
CA ASN A 275 -14.05 9.46 -10.41
C ASN A 275 -13.96 8.39 -9.31
N PHE A 276 -12.96 7.51 -9.38
CA PHE A 276 -12.68 6.53 -8.34
C PHE A 276 -12.48 7.20 -6.99
N VAL A 277 -11.67 8.28 -6.93
CA VAL A 277 -11.43 9.04 -5.69
C VAL A 277 -12.73 9.61 -5.11
N ASP A 278 -13.57 10.20 -5.95
CA ASP A 278 -14.86 10.76 -5.51
C ASP A 278 -15.77 9.70 -4.88
N ILE A 279 -15.87 8.53 -5.52
CA ILE A 279 -16.69 7.41 -5.04
C ILE A 279 -16.08 6.81 -3.77
N PHE A 280 -14.78 6.53 -3.77
CA PHE A 280 -14.08 5.95 -2.63
C PHE A 280 -14.22 6.84 -1.40
N PHE A 281 -13.94 8.14 -1.52
CA PHE A 281 -14.00 9.06 -0.39
C PHE A 281 -15.44 9.29 0.10
N THR A 282 -16.40 9.41 -0.81
CA THR A 282 -17.82 9.57 -0.45
C THR A 282 -18.38 8.32 0.22
N GLY A 283 -18.01 7.14 -0.27
CA GLY A 283 -18.48 5.85 0.21
C GLY A 283 -17.68 5.25 1.37
N PHE A 284 -16.58 5.90 1.80
CA PHE A 284 -15.62 5.34 2.75
C PHE A 284 -16.25 4.78 4.03
N GLN A 285 -17.28 5.43 4.58
CA GLN A 285 -17.95 4.98 5.80
C GLN A 285 -18.54 3.56 5.67
N SER A 286 -18.93 3.14 4.47
CA SER A 286 -19.43 1.77 4.26
C SER A 286 -18.34 0.71 4.44
N LEU A 287 -17.07 1.04 4.17
CA LEU A 287 -15.93 0.13 4.36
C LEU A 287 -15.63 -0.17 5.84
N LEU A 288 -16.24 0.58 6.76
CA LEU A 288 -16.15 0.34 8.20
C LEU A 288 -17.19 -0.67 8.70
N ALA A 289 -18.15 -1.07 7.85
CA ALA A 289 -19.18 -2.04 8.19
C ALA A 289 -18.62 -3.47 8.33
N LEU A 290 -19.35 -4.32 9.05
CA LEU A 290 -19.05 -5.75 9.15
C LEU A 290 -19.03 -6.40 7.75
N GLY A 291 -18.05 -7.28 7.52
CA GLY A 291 -17.85 -7.97 6.24
C GLY A 291 -16.68 -7.43 5.41
N HIS A 292 -16.25 -6.19 5.68
CA HIS A 292 -15.03 -5.60 5.12
C HIS A 292 -13.81 -5.86 5.99
N HIS A 293 -12.62 -5.63 5.43
CA HIS A 293 -11.38 -5.85 6.15
C HIS A 293 -11.23 -4.92 7.37
N PRO A 294 -10.90 -5.40 8.57
CA PRO A 294 -10.88 -4.59 9.79
C PRO A 294 -9.87 -3.42 9.75
N LYS A 295 -8.82 -3.55 8.93
CA LYS A 295 -7.82 -2.50 8.72
C LYS A 295 -8.36 -1.23 8.05
N TRP A 296 -9.59 -1.22 7.52
CA TRP A 296 -10.25 0.03 7.10
C TRP A 296 -10.39 1.04 8.25
N ASN A 297 -10.49 0.55 9.50
CA ASN A 297 -10.53 1.42 10.68
C ASN A 297 -9.23 2.22 10.92
N GLU A 298 -8.12 1.81 10.31
CA GLU A 298 -6.83 2.51 10.42
C GLU A 298 -6.66 3.63 9.38
N VAL A 299 -7.56 3.68 8.39
CA VAL A 299 -7.42 4.60 7.25
C VAL A 299 -7.83 6.01 7.66
N ASN A 300 -6.93 6.96 7.41
CA ASN A 300 -7.19 8.38 7.58
C ASN A 300 -7.06 9.09 6.23
N LEU A 301 -8.20 9.43 5.62
CA LEU A 301 -8.26 10.07 4.31
C LEU A 301 -7.44 11.37 4.24
N ALA A 302 -7.43 12.15 5.32
CA ALA A 302 -6.74 13.43 5.43
C ALA A 302 -5.29 13.35 5.88
N ALA A 303 -4.77 12.17 6.24
CA ALA A 303 -3.39 12.04 6.71
C ALA A 303 -2.41 12.52 5.64
N GLU A 304 -1.57 13.49 5.98
CA GLU A 304 -0.48 13.96 5.13
C GLU A 304 0.76 13.12 5.31
N LEU A 305 1.51 12.95 4.22
CA LEU A 305 2.73 12.14 4.19
C LEU A 305 3.92 13.02 3.82
N PRO A 306 4.85 13.25 4.77
CA PRO A 306 6.06 14.03 4.51
C PRO A 306 6.85 13.46 3.33
N GLY A 307 7.28 14.32 2.41
CA GLY A 307 8.04 13.92 1.22
C GLY A 307 7.20 13.35 0.07
N TRP A 308 5.88 13.25 0.22
CA TRP A 308 4.96 12.78 -0.81
C TRP A 308 4.03 13.90 -1.30
N ARG A 309 3.73 13.91 -2.60
CA ARG A 309 2.76 14.84 -3.20
C ARG A 309 1.38 14.17 -3.29
N ARG A 310 0.36 14.80 -2.71
CA ARG A 310 -1.04 14.31 -2.80
C ARG A 310 -1.55 14.46 -4.23
N TYR A 311 -2.34 13.48 -4.67
CA TYR A 311 -3.03 13.49 -5.95
C TYR A 311 -4.10 14.58 -5.94
N ALA A 312 -4.05 15.49 -6.92
CA ALA A 312 -4.83 16.73 -6.88
C ALA A 312 -6.36 16.52 -6.76
N PRO A 313 -7.00 15.58 -7.47
CA PRO A 313 -8.42 15.28 -7.24
C PRO A 313 -8.76 14.86 -5.80
N ALA A 314 -7.88 14.11 -5.12
CA ALA A 314 -8.08 13.73 -3.72
C ALA A 314 -7.98 14.95 -2.79
N ASP A 315 -6.98 15.81 -3.01
CA ASP A 315 -6.82 17.05 -2.28
C ASP A 315 -8.02 17.99 -2.47
N GLN A 316 -8.50 18.17 -3.70
CA GLN A 316 -9.67 18.97 -4.02
C GLN A 316 -10.96 18.41 -3.42
N TRP A 317 -11.10 17.08 -3.35
CA TRP A 317 -12.24 16.46 -2.68
C TRP A 317 -12.19 16.76 -1.17
N LEU A 318 -11.03 16.60 -0.53
CA LEU A 318 -10.85 16.89 0.89
C LEU A 318 -11.11 18.36 1.19
N GLN A 319 -10.56 19.29 0.40
CA GLN A 319 -10.82 20.72 0.58
C GLN A 319 -12.31 21.05 0.49
N ARG A 320 -13.04 20.52 -0.52
CA ARG A 320 -14.47 20.79 -0.68
C ARG A 320 -15.31 20.19 0.45
N ASN A 321 -15.00 18.99 0.90
CA ASN A 321 -15.86 18.24 1.84
C ASN A 321 -15.45 18.39 3.31
N MET A 322 -14.17 18.69 3.59
CA MET A 322 -13.69 18.99 4.94
C MET A 322 -13.77 20.48 5.29
N GLN A 323 -13.84 21.40 4.31
CA GLN A 323 -14.23 22.79 4.60
C GLN A 323 -15.73 22.93 4.94
N ILE A 324 -16.56 21.92 4.65
CA ILE A 324 -17.95 21.83 5.13
C ILE A 324 -17.97 21.29 6.57
N ALA A 325 -17.02 20.41 6.93
CA ALA A 325 -16.72 20.02 8.30
C ALA A 325 -15.75 21.03 8.96
N LYS A 326 -16.11 22.32 8.99
CA LYS A 326 -15.28 23.35 9.67
C LYS A 326 -14.99 22.91 11.10
N THR A 327 -13.69 22.83 11.41
CA THR A 327 -13.05 22.63 12.72
C THR A 327 -13.84 21.67 13.62
N PRO A 328 -13.40 20.41 13.79
CA PRO A 328 -14.08 19.53 14.75
C PRO A 328 -14.21 20.31 16.04
N SER A 329 -15.43 20.37 16.59
CA SER A 329 -15.67 21.14 17.81
C SER A 329 -14.60 20.75 18.83
N PRO A 330 -14.20 21.65 19.75
CA PRO A 330 -13.21 21.31 20.77
C PRO A 330 -13.51 19.97 21.47
N GLU A 331 -14.79 19.62 21.59
CA GLU A 331 -15.29 18.34 22.09
C GLU A 331 -15.03 17.15 21.15
N MET A 332 -15.24 17.32 19.84
CA MET A 332 -14.93 16.29 18.84
C MET A 332 -13.43 16.06 18.72
N LEU A 333 -12.61 17.13 18.73
CA LEU A 333 -11.15 17.02 18.79
C LEU A 333 -10.69 16.28 20.06
N ARG A 334 -11.27 16.63 21.22
CA ARG A 334 -10.99 15.94 22.48
C ARG A 334 -11.39 14.47 22.44
N THR A 335 -12.50 14.15 21.78
CA THR A 335 -12.97 12.77 21.61
C THR A 335 -12.03 11.96 20.71
N MET A 336 -11.61 12.53 19.57
CA MET A 336 -10.63 11.90 18.68
C MET A 336 -9.28 11.71 19.37
N PHE A 337 -8.81 12.70 20.12
CA PHE A 337 -7.57 12.61 20.90
C PHE A 337 -7.66 11.55 22.00
N SER A 338 -8.76 11.52 22.76
CA SER A 338 -9.01 10.52 23.79
C SER A 338 -8.97 9.10 23.22
N ARG A 339 -9.63 8.89 22.06
CA ARG A 339 -9.60 7.62 21.33
C ARG A 339 -8.19 7.27 20.87
N PHE A 340 -7.46 8.22 20.28
CA PHE A 340 -6.07 8.00 19.88
C PHE A 340 -5.17 7.62 21.06
N VAL A 341 -5.31 8.29 22.21
CA VAL A 341 -4.57 7.98 23.44
C VAL A 341 -4.93 6.59 23.94
N ASP A 342 -6.21 6.21 23.89
CA ASP A 342 -6.66 4.86 24.25
C ASP A 342 -6.10 3.80 23.32
N GLU A 343 -6.20 3.99 22.01
CA GLU A 343 -5.64 3.10 21.00
C GLU A 343 -4.12 2.98 21.16
N ARG A 344 -3.41 4.09 21.42
CA ARG A 344 -1.97 4.07 21.70
C ARG A 344 -1.66 3.35 23.01
N ARG A 345 -2.42 3.60 24.08
CA ARG A 345 -2.26 2.95 25.40
C ARG A 345 -2.52 1.45 25.30
N GLN A 346 -3.57 1.04 24.59
CA GLN A 346 -3.90 -0.35 24.32
C GLN A 346 -2.83 -1.01 23.46
N ALA A 347 -2.35 -0.34 22.41
CA ALA A 347 -1.26 -0.82 21.57
C ALA A 347 0.04 -1.02 22.36
N ILE A 348 0.28 -0.25 23.43
CA ILE A 348 1.42 -0.42 24.34
C ILE A 348 1.09 -1.18 25.64
N GLY A 349 -0.05 -1.90 25.70
CA GLY A 349 -0.46 -2.71 26.86
C GLY A 349 -0.57 -1.96 28.18
N GLY A 350 -0.76 -0.64 28.13
CA GLY A 350 -0.94 0.22 29.30
C GLY A 350 -2.39 0.22 29.77
N ALA A 351 -2.60 0.35 31.08
CA ALA A 351 -3.94 0.56 31.64
C ALA A 351 -4.59 1.82 31.04
N ALA A 352 -5.91 1.75 30.83
CA ALA A 352 -6.69 2.87 30.33
C ALA A 352 -6.43 4.12 31.17
N MET A 353 -6.13 5.25 30.51
CA MET A 353 -5.90 6.51 31.22
C MET A 353 -7.20 6.99 31.83
N THR A 354 -7.10 7.60 33.02
CA THR A 354 -8.25 8.27 33.60
C THR A 354 -8.68 9.44 32.70
N PRO A 355 -9.96 9.83 32.71
CA PRO A 355 -10.41 11.00 31.98
C PRO A 355 -9.59 12.26 32.29
N GLN A 356 -9.17 12.44 33.55
CA GLN A 356 -8.35 13.58 33.99
C GLN A 356 -6.95 13.59 33.35
N ASP A 357 -6.28 12.44 33.26
CA ASP A 357 -4.95 12.38 32.65
C ASP A 357 -5.00 12.64 31.13
N LYS A 358 -6.07 12.18 30.47
CA LYS A 358 -6.30 12.47 29.05
C LYS A 358 -6.54 13.95 28.81
N ASP A 359 -7.23 14.62 29.72
CA ASP A 359 -7.46 16.06 29.64
C ASP A 359 -6.17 16.85 29.80
N ALA A 360 -5.31 16.46 30.73
CA ALA A 360 -4.01 17.09 30.91
C ALA A 360 -3.12 16.93 29.66
N LEU A 361 -3.10 15.74 29.06
CA LEU A 361 -2.38 15.49 27.81
C LEU A 361 -2.97 16.27 26.63
N PHE A 362 -4.29 16.40 26.56
CA PHE A 362 -4.96 17.17 25.51
C PHE A 362 -4.60 18.66 25.61
N GLN A 363 -4.53 19.21 26.83
CA GLN A 363 -4.07 20.59 27.05
C GLN A 363 -2.61 20.80 26.60
N GLN A 364 -1.72 19.84 26.87
CA GLN A 364 -0.33 19.89 26.40
C GLN A 364 -0.22 19.81 24.87
N PHE A 365 -1.04 18.96 24.24
CA PHE A 365 -1.13 18.90 22.79
C PHE A 365 -1.60 20.23 22.19
N GLN A 366 -2.61 20.87 22.80
CA GLN A 366 -3.10 22.17 22.35
C GLN A 366 -2.06 23.28 22.51
N SER A 367 -1.31 23.31 23.62
CA SER A 367 -0.24 24.30 23.80
C SER A 367 0.90 24.10 22.79
N TRP A 368 1.31 22.84 22.55
CA TRP A 368 2.31 22.52 21.54
C TRP A 368 1.89 22.94 20.12
N GLN A 369 0.63 22.71 19.75
CA GLN A 369 0.11 23.16 18.44
C GLN A 369 0.14 24.69 18.30
N GLN A 370 -0.16 25.44 19.36
CA GLN A 370 -0.13 26.91 19.35
C GLN A 370 1.30 27.45 19.25
N GLU A 371 2.29 26.76 19.83
CA GLU A 371 3.71 27.11 19.73
C GLU A 371 4.28 26.84 18.34
N GLN A 372 3.83 25.76 17.66
CA GLN A 372 4.24 25.41 16.28
C GLN A 372 3.63 26.33 15.21
N ALA A 373 2.53 27.03 15.53
CA ALA A 373 1.83 27.92 14.62
C ALA A 373 2.31 29.38 14.69
N ARG A 374 3.29 29.68 15.56
CA ARG A 374 4.01 30.95 15.64
C ARG A 374 5.37 30.83 14.95
#